data_AF-A0AB74BNC9-F1
#
_entry.id   AF-A0AB74BNC9-F1
#
_cell.length_a   1.000
_cell.length_b   1.000
_cell.length_c   1.000
_cell.angle_alpha   90.00
_cell.angle_beta   90.00
_cell.angle_gamma   90.00
#
_symmetry.space_group_name_H-M   'P 1'
#
loop_
_entity.id
_entity.type
_entity.pdbx_description
1 polymer ?
#
loop_
_entity_poly.entity_id
_entity_poly.type
_entity_poly.pdbx_seq_one_letter_code
_entity_poly.pdbx_strand_id
1 'polypeptide(L)'
;MASQAQAQAQAQAQRPKVQPCRYKTGKTLGAGSYSVVKECVHIDTGRYYAAKVINKRLMAGREHMVRNEIAILKKVSMGHQNILTLVDYFETMNNLYLVTDLALGGELFDRICRKGSYFESDAADLIRAILSAVAYLHDHGIVHRDLKPENLLFRTPEDNADLLIADFGLSRIMDEEQFHVLTTTCGTPGYMAPEIFKKSGHGKPVDIWAIGVITYFLLCGYTPFDRDSNLEEMQAILAADYSFTPLEYWRGVSQHARDFIKRCLTVDPEARMTAHEALQHLWVNPPYDPYADQSGQDLLPTVKKNFNARRTLHKAIDTVRAINKLREGGGLMMDGVMSVDPKPERVNGNHVVEETSHHDGQMDLDSRSDARGQTEEQIRAQEQRVKQMVAGLWSRNAKK
;
A
#
# COMPACT_ATOMS: atom_id res chain seq x y z
N MET A 1 7.80 -60.12 -12.52
CA MET A 1 8.50 -59.04 -13.25
C MET A 1 7.60 -58.22 -14.20
N ALA A 2 6.27 -58.40 -14.20
CA ALA A 2 5.36 -57.63 -15.07
C ALA A 2 4.63 -56.47 -14.36
N SER A 3 4.76 -56.31 -13.03
CA SER A 3 4.00 -55.32 -12.25
C SER A 3 4.77 -54.03 -11.94
N GLN A 4 6.07 -53.95 -12.22
CA GLN A 4 6.87 -52.73 -12.02
C GLN A 4 7.00 -51.87 -13.29
N ALA A 5 6.64 -52.40 -14.46
CA ALA A 5 6.71 -51.67 -15.73
C ALA A 5 5.48 -50.78 -16.00
N GLN A 6 4.38 -50.94 -15.27
CA GLN A 6 3.16 -50.15 -15.44
C GLN A 6 3.05 -48.93 -14.50
N ALA A 7 3.92 -48.82 -13.49
CA ALA A 7 3.91 -47.69 -12.55
C ALA A 7 4.71 -46.45 -13.02
N GLN A 8 5.36 -46.51 -14.19
CA GLN A 8 6.19 -45.41 -14.72
C GLN A 8 5.50 -44.53 -15.78
N ALA A 9 4.19 -44.71 -16.03
CA ALA A 9 3.53 -44.08 -17.19
C ALA A 9 2.75 -42.77 -16.92
N GLN A 10 2.68 -42.23 -15.70
CA GLN A 10 1.84 -41.04 -15.43
C GLN A 10 2.50 -40.01 -14.51
N ALA A 11 3.55 -39.36 -15.02
CA ALA A 11 3.90 -37.99 -14.62
C ALA A 11 4.81 -37.35 -15.69
N GLN A 12 4.42 -37.43 -16.98
CA GLN A 12 4.99 -36.51 -17.95
C GLN A 12 4.41 -35.13 -17.64
N ALA A 13 5.18 -34.30 -16.92
CA ALA A 13 4.89 -32.87 -16.82
C ALA A 13 4.73 -32.32 -18.25
N GLN A 14 3.51 -31.93 -18.61
CA GLN A 14 3.22 -31.39 -19.94
C GLN A 14 4.21 -30.25 -20.21
N ARG A 15 5.00 -30.35 -21.28
CA ARG A 15 5.89 -29.27 -21.68
C ARG A 15 5.06 -28.01 -21.92
N PRO A 16 5.46 -26.85 -21.37
CA PRO A 16 4.72 -25.60 -21.55
C PRO A 16 4.56 -25.30 -23.06
N LYS A 17 3.31 -25.12 -23.50
CA LYS A 17 3.00 -24.80 -24.89
C LYS A 17 3.43 -23.36 -25.18
N VAL A 18 4.42 -23.19 -26.04
CA VAL A 18 4.80 -21.85 -26.55
C VAL A 18 3.69 -21.37 -27.47
N GLN A 19 3.20 -20.15 -27.23
CA GLN A 19 2.15 -19.52 -28.02
C GLN A 19 2.58 -18.11 -28.45
N PRO A 20 2.09 -17.60 -29.58
CA PRO A 20 2.28 -16.20 -29.94
C PRO A 20 1.75 -15.27 -28.84
N CYS A 21 2.51 -14.21 -28.53
CA CYS A 21 2.07 -13.22 -27.55
C CYS A 21 0.84 -12.48 -28.10
N ARG A 22 -0.24 -12.46 -27.31
CA ARG A 22 -1.50 -11.78 -27.67
C ARG A 22 -1.58 -10.33 -27.20
N TYR A 23 -0.54 -9.85 -26.51
CA TYR A 23 -0.54 -8.52 -25.90
C TYR A 23 0.65 -7.70 -26.38
N LYS A 24 0.39 -6.41 -26.64
CA LYS A 24 1.43 -5.40 -26.88
C LYS A 24 1.49 -4.47 -25.67
N THR A 25 2.64 -4.41 -25.00
CA THR A 25 2.85 -3.53 -23.83
C THR A 25 3.13 -2.09 -24.26
N GLY A 26 2.58 -1.13 -23.54
CA GLY A 26 2.75 0.30 -23.70
C GLY A 26 3.49 0.96 -22.53
N LYS A 27 2.99 2.11 -22.09
CA LYS A 27 3.61 2.94 -21.04
C LYS A 27 3.61 2.25 -19.68
N THR A 28 4.56 2.63 -18.82
CA THR A 28 4.59 2.20 -17.42
C THR A 28 3.54 2.96 -16.61
N LEU A 29 2.72 2.23 -15.86
CA LEU A 29 1.70 2.76 -14.96
C LEU A 29 2.20 2.81 -13.50
N GLY A 30 3.07 1.88 -13.11
CA GLY A 30 3.67 1.83 -11.78
C GLY A 30 4.88 0.91 -11.71
N ALA A 31 5.71 1.08 -10.69
CA ALA A 31 6.89 0.27 -10.46
C ALA A 31 6.97 -0.15 -8.98
N GLY A 32 7.23 -1.43 -8.74
CA GLY A 32 7.50 -2.00 -7.42
C GLY A 32 8.89 -2.63 -7.36
N SER A 33 9.22 -3.23 -6.22
CA SER A 33 10.55 -3.78 -5.98
C SER A 33 10.94 -4.94 -6.90
N TYR A 34 9.97 -5.73 -7.37
CA TYR A 34 10.18 -6.94 -8.19
C TYR A 34 9.34 -6.97 -9.46
N SER A 35 8.51 -5.94 -9.67
CA SER A 35 7.55 -5.90 -10.76
C SER A 35 7.36 -4.49 -11.32
N VAL A 36 6.99 -4.41 -12.58
CA VAL A 36 6.57 -3.17 -13.24
C VAL A 36 5.19 -3.38 -13.82
N VAL A 37 4.26 -2.47 -13.54
CA VAL A 37 2.92 -2.48 -14.12
C VAL A 37 2.94 -1.62 -15.37
N LYS A 38 2.53 -2.21 -16.51
CA LYS A 38 2.45 -1.52 -17.79
C LYS A 38 1.03 -1.56 -18.33
N GLU A 39 0.64 -0.53 -19.06
CA GLU A 39 -0.52 -0.62 -19.93
C GLU A 39 -0.24 -1.68 -21.01
N CYS A 40 -1.24 -2.45 -21.42
CA CYS A 40 -1.13 -3.31 -22.58
C CYS A 40 -2.44 -3.36 -23.37
N VAL A 41 -2.35 -3.71 -24.65
CA VAL A 41 -3.49 -3.88 -25.54
C VAL A 41 -3.51 -5.32 -26.07
N HIS A 42 -4.68 -5.95 -26.04
CA HIS A 42 -4.88 -7.26 -26.67
C HIS A 42 -4.95 -7.09 -28.18
N ILE A 43 -4.06 -7.76 -28.92
CA ILE A 43 -3.81 -7.54 -30.35
C ILE A 43 -5.07 -7.80 -31.18
N ASP A 44 -5.79 -8.88 -30.90
CA ASP A 44 -6.96 -9.26 -31.71
C ASP A 44 -8.22 -8.42 -31.43
N THR A 45 -8.37 -7.88 -30.21
CA THR A 45 -9.60 -7.20 -29.77
C THR A 45 -9.45 -5.69 -29.65
N GLY A 46 -8.22 -5.17 -29.62
CA GLY A 46 -7.93 -3.76 -29.39
C GLY A 46 -8.23 -3.29 -27.95
N ARG A 47 -8.62 -4.19 -27.04
CA ARG A 47 -9.00 -3.83 -25.67
C ARG A 47 -7.78 -3.60 -24.78
N TYR A 48 -7.85 -2.58 -23.95
CA TYR A 48 -6.78 -2.14 -23.04
C TYR A 48 -6.86 -2.82 -21.67
N TYR A 49 -5.70 -3.10 -21.09
CA TYR A 49 -5.50 -3.82 -19.83
C TYR A 49 -4.27 -3.29 -19.08
N ALA A 50 -4.08 -3.75 -17.85
CA ALA A 50 -2.84 -3.57 -17.08
C ALA A 50 -2.09 -4.91 -16.96
N ALA A 51 -0.81 -4.91 -17.31
CA ALA A 51 0.09 -6.05 -17.19
C ALA A 51 1.12 -5.83 -16.08
N LYS A 52 1.00 -6.59 -14.98
CA LYS A 52 2.04 -6.67 -13.94
C LYS A 52 3.13 -7.63 -14.44
N VAL A 53 4.29 -7.07 -14.77
CA VAL A 53 5.47 -7.79 -15.28
C VAL A 53 6.41 -8.08 -14.13
N ILE A 54 6.54 -9.34 -13.74
CA ILE A 54 7.36 -9.81 -12.63
C ILE A 54 8.63 -10.48 -13.17
N ASN A 55 9.80 -10.03 -12.73
CA ASN A 55 11.07 -10.60 -13.18
C ASN A 55 11.37 -11.90 -12.40
N LYS A 56 11.48 -13.03 -13.11
CA LYS A 56 11.71 -14.36 -12.51
C LYS A 56 13.02 -14.42 -11.74
N ARG A 57 14.06 -13.72 -12.20
CA ARG A 57 15.38 -13.71 -11.54
C ARG A 57 15.34 -12.97 -10.21
N LEU A 58 14.52 -11.91 -10.10
CA LEU A 58 14.32 -11.18 -8.85
C LEU A 58 13.44 -11.97 -7.85
N MET A 59 12.76 -13.01 -8.32
CA MET A 59 11.91 -13.89 -7.50
C MET A 59 12.61 -15.22 -7.12
N ALA A 60 13.93 -15.33 -7.32
CA ALA A 60 14.68 -16.51 -6.90
C ALA A 60 14.49 -16.77 -5.40
N GLY A 61 14.00 -17.98 -5.05
CA GLY A 61 13.65 -18.36 -3.67
C GLY A 61 12.29 -17.83 -3.18
N ARG A 62 11.52 -17.16 -4.05
CA ARG A 62 10.22 -16.52 -3.78
C ARG A 62 9.16 -16.89 -4.82
N GLU A 63 9.44 -17.87 -5.68
CA GLU A 63 8.60 -18.28 -6.81
C GLU A 63 7.21 -18.78 -6.36
N HIS A 64 7.15 -19.38 -5.18
CA HIS A 64 5.92 -19.83 -4.54
C HIS A 64 4.92 -18.68 -4.31
N MET A 65 5.40 -17.46 -4.04
CA MET A 65 4.53 -16.31 -3.81
C MET A 65 3.79 -15.89 -5.09
N VAL A 66 4.45 -15.93 -6.25
CA VAL A 66 3.81 -15.57 -7.53
C VAL A 66 2.79 -16.63 -7.95
N ARG A 67 3.12 -17.92 -7.77
CA ARG A 67 2.16 -19.00 -8.04
C ARG A 67 0.91 -18.88 -7.16
N ASN A 68 1.11 -18.52 -5.90
CA ASN A 68 0.02 -18.28 -4.97
C ASN A 68 -0.84 -17.06 -5.37
N GLU A 69 -0.22 -15.94 -5.77
CA GLU A 69 -0.93 -14.76 -6.30
C GLU A 69 -1.81 -15.14 -7.51
N ILE A 70 -1.27 -15.91 -8.46
CA ILE A 70 -2.04 -16.42 -9.62
C ILE A 70 -3.21 -17.31 -9.18
N ALA A 71 -2.97 -18.24 -8.25
CA ALA A 71 -4.00 -19.17 -7.77
C ALA A 71 -5.14 -18.43 -7.05
N ILE A 72 -4.80 -17.45 -6.22
CA ILE A 72 -5.76 -16.59 -5.52
C ILE A 72 -6.58 -15.82 -6.55
N LEU A 73 -5.93 -15.06 -7.43
CA LEU A 73 -6.63 -14.24 -8.42
C LEU A 73 -7.57 -15.08 -9.29
N LYS A 74 -7.13 -16.24 -9.78
CA LYS A 74 -8.00 -17.16 -10.52
C LYS A 74 -9.25 -17.58 -9.75
N LYS A 75 -9.14 -17.77 -8.43
CA LYS A 75 -10.25 -18.20 -7.56
C LYS A 75 -11.23 -17.06 -7.32
N VAL A 76 -10.76 -15.83 -7.13
CA VAL A 76 -11.58 -14.73 -6.58
C VAL A 76 -11.95 -13.64 -7.58
N SER A 77 -11.16 -13.43 -8.62
CA SER A 77 -11.24 -12.20 -9.41
C SER A 77 -12.50 -12.03 -10.24
N MET A 78 -13.28 -13.09 -10.43
CA MET A 78 -14.55 -13.04 -11.19
C MET A 78 -15.80 -13.07 -10.29
N GLY A 79 -15.65 -13.20 -8.97
CA GLY A 79 -16.79 -13.40 -8.07
C GLY A 79 -17.22 -12.16 -7.29
N HIS A 80 -16.55 -11.02 -7.46
CA HIS A 80 -16.91 -9.79 -6.75
C HIS A 80 -16.58 -8.52 -7.55
N GLN A 81 -17.53 -7.59 -7.64
CA GLN A 81 -17.40 -6.36 -8.46
C GLN A 81 -16.26 -5.43 -8.01
N ASN A 82 -15.97 -5.43 -6.70
CA ASN A 82 -14.93 -4.60 -6.07
C ASN A 82 -13.56 -5.30 -5.96
N ILE A 83 -13.33 -6.41 -6.68
CA ILE A 83 -12.03 -7.06 -6.80
C ILE A 83 -11.51 -6.89 -8.22
N LEU A 84 -10.21 -6.60 -8.37
CA LEU A 84 -9.58 -6.47 -9.68
C LEU A 84 -9.60 -7.80 -10.44
N THR A 85 -10.18 -7.81 -11.63
CA THR A 85 -10.31 -9.00 -12.48
C THR A 85 -8.95 -9.41 -13.08
N LEU A 86 -8.54 -10.67 -12.92
CA LEU A 86 -7.49 -11.28 -13.71
C LEU A 86 -8.07 -11.77 -15.05
N VAL A 87 -7.58 -11.19 -16.13
CA VAL A 87 -8.02 -11.46 -17.51
C VAL A 87 -7.21 -12.57 -18.13
N ASP A 88 -5.89 -12.54 -17.96
CA ASP A 88 -4.97 -13.54 -18.50
C ASP A 88 -3.69 -13.60 -17.66
N TYR A 89 -2.94 -14.69 -17.78
CA TYR A 89 -1.59 -14.80 -17.24
C TYR A 89 -0.73 -15.66 -18.14
N PHE A 90 0.52 -15.24 -18.35
CA PHE A 90 1.46 -15.99 -19.17
C PHE A 90 2.89 -15.76 -18.70
N GLU A 91 3.81 -16.58 -19.20
CA GLU A 91 5.22 -16.46 -18.86
C GLU A 91 6.09 -16.43 -20.11
N THR A 92 7.16 -15.66 -20.03
CA THR A 92 8.28 -15.74 -20.98
C THR A 92 9.46 -16.42 -20.30
N MET A 93 10.59 -16.54 -21.00
CA MET A 93 11.82 -17.10 -20.42
C MET A 93 12.22 -16.40 -19.10
N ASN A 94 12.07 -15.06 -19.05
CA ASN A 94 12.59 -14.25 -17.95
C ASN A 94 11.52 -13.62 -17.06
N ASN A 95 10.26 -13.53 -17.52
CA ASN A 95 9.22 -12.77 -16.83
C ASN A 95 7.91 -13.56 -16.69
N LEU A 96 7.13 -13.22 -15.66
CA LEU A 96 5.73 -13.60 -15.50
C LEU A 96 4.85 -12.36 -15.75
N TYR A 97 3.72 -12.55 -16.41
CA TYR A 97 2.77 -11.49 -16.76
C TYR A 97 1.41 -11.84 -16.15
N LEU A 98 0.86 -10.92 -15.36
CA LEU A 98 -0.52 -10.95 -14.91
C LEU A 98 -1.28 -9.82 -15.60
N VAL A 99 -2.23 -10.17 -16.46
CA VAL A 99 -3.06 -9.23 -17.20
C VAL A 99 -4.36 -9.05 -16.44
N THR A 100 -4.68 -7.81 -16.10
CA THR A 100 -5.86 -7.42 -15.31
C THR A 100 -6.64 -6.31 -15.99
N ASP A 101 -7.86 -6.06 -15.53
CA ASP A 101 -8.61 -4.87 -15.91
C ASP A 101 -7.77 -3.61 -15.69
N LEU A 102 -7.84 -2.66 -16.63
CA LEU A 102 -7.17 -1.38 -16.48
C LEU A 102 -8.05 -0.43 -15.65
N ALA A 103 -7.60 -0.10 -14.44
CA ALA A 103 -8.26 0.90 -13.59
C ALA A 103 -7.81 2.31 -14.00
N LEU A 104 -8.74 3.12 -14.53
CA LEU A 104 -8.47 4.47 -15.04
C LEU A 104 -8.87 5.60 -14.09
N GLY A 105 -9.64 5.28 -13.04
CA GLY A 105 -10.17 6.27 -12.10
C GLY A 105 -9.15 6.85 -11.12
N GLY A 106 -7.95 6.25 -11.06
CA GLY A 106 -6.88 6.64 -10.15
C GLY A 106 -7.06 6.07 -8.74
N GLU A 107 -6.19 6.52 -7.84
CA GLU A 107 -6.16 6.10 -6.44
C GLU A 107 -7.29 6.72 -5.61
N LEU A 108 -7.65 6.05 -4.53
CA LEU A 108 -8.72 6.44 -3.62
C LEU A 108 -8.67 7.92 -3.21
N PHE A 109 -7.49 8.37 -2.78
CA PHE A 109 -7.34 9.71 -2.22
C PHE A 109 -7.36 10.82 -3.27
N ASP A 110 -6.70 10.60 -4.40
CA ASP A 110 -6.72 11.55 -5.51
C ASP A 110 -8.16 11.77 -6.01
N ARG A 111 -9.02 10.74 -5.92
CA ARG A 111 -10.46 10.85 -6.22
C ARG A 111 -11.19 11.73 -5.24
N ILE A 112 -10.99 11.52 -3.95
CA ILE A 112 -11.61 12.32 -2.88
C ILE A 112 -11.23 13.80 -3.05
N CYS A 113 -9.97 14.07 -3.34
CA CYS A 113 -9.49 15.44 -3.59
C CYS A 113 -10.14 16.15 -4.78
N ARG A 114 -10.65 15.42 -5.77
CA ARG A 114 -11.31 16.00 -6.94
C ARG A 114 -12.79 16.32 -6.71
N LYS A 115 -13.41 15.75 -5.67
CA LYS A 115 -14.79 16.07 -5.33
C LYS A 115 -14.93 17.54 -4.92
N GLY A 116 -16.13 18.10 -5.10
CA GLY A 116 -16.49 19.42 -4.59
C GLY A 116 -16.73 19.43 -3.07
N SER A 117 -17.28 18.33 -2.56
CA SER A 117 -17.55 18.07 -1.14
C SER A 117 -17.30 16.59 -0.82
N TYR A 118 -17.05 16.28 0.44
CA TYR A 118 -16.84 14.91 0.90
C TYR A 118 -17.37 14.74 2.32
N PHE A 119 -18.33 13.83 2.49
CA PHE A 119 -19.05 13.63 3.74
C PHE A 119 -18.72 12.28 4.38
N GLU A 120 -19.16 12.12 5.62
CA GLU A 120 -19.03 10.85 6.34
C GLU A 120 -19.74 9.70 5.63
N SER A 121 -20.87 9.97 4.96
CA SER A 121 -21.60 8.98 4.14
C SER A 121 -20.78 8.50 2.93
N ASP A 122 -20.05 9.39 2.26
CA ASP A 122 -19.12 9.00 1.18
C ASP A 122 -18.06 8.03 1.70
N ALA A 123 -17.51 8.30 2.89
CA ALA A 123 -16.55 7.41 3.53
C ALA A 123 -17.19 6.05 3.86
N ALA A 124 -18.41 6.05 4.40
CA ALA A 124 -19.13 4.83 4.73
C ALA A 124 -19.43 3.97 3.49
N ASP A 125 -19.81 4.56 2.36
CA ASP A 125 -20.02 3.84 1.10
C ASP A 125 -18.73 3.19 0.59
N LEU A 126 -17.60 3.90 0.66
CA LEU A 126 -16.28 3.36 0.30
C LEU A 126 -15.89 2.19 1.21
N ILE A 127 -16.05 2.36 2.52
CA ILE A 127 -15.76 1.29 3.49
C ILE A 127 -16.70 0.08 3.29
N ARG A 128 -17.97 0.30 2.94
CA ARG A 128 -18.91 -0.79 2.63
C ARG A 128 -18.44 -1.60 1.42
N ALA A 129 -17.98 -0.95 0.35
CA ALA A 129 -17.43 -1.63 -0.83
C ALA A 129 -16.17 -2.45 -0.50
N ILE A 130 -15.25 -1.89 0.32
CA ILE A 130 -14.04 -2.57 0.78
C ILE A 130 -14.43 -3.80 1.63
N LEU A 131 -15.31 -3.62 2.61
CA LEU A 131 -15.77 -4.67 3.50
C LEU A 131 -16.49 -5.79 2.74
N SER A 132 -17.31 -5.46 1.73
CA SER A 132 -17.98 -6.45 0.89
C SER A 132 -16.97 -7.35 0.17
N ALA A 133 -15.94 -6.75 -0.44
CA ALA A 133 -14.87 -7.50 -1.09
C ALA A 133 -14.05 -8.33 -0.09
N VAL A 134 -13.74 -7.76 1.09
CA VAL A 134 -12.95 -8.44 2.12
C VAL A 134 -13.74 -9.60 2.75
N ALA A 135 -15.05 -9.44 2.99
CA ALA A 135 -15.92 -10.52 3.43
C ALA A 135 -15.93 -11.66 2.40
N TYR A 136 -16.06 -11.33 1.11
CA TYR A 136 -15.96 -12.32 0.03
C TYR A 136 -14.61 -13.05 0.02
N LEU A 137 -13.48 -12.34 0.19
CA LEU A 137 -12.16 -12.98 0.31
C LEU A 137 -12.08 -13.89 1.52
N HIS A 138 -12.56 -13.42 2.67
CA HIS A 138 -12.55 -14.15 3.93
C HIS A 138 -13.39 -15.43 3.83
N ASP A 139 -14.54 -15.39 3.17
CA ASP A 139 -15.40 -16.56 2.92
C ASP A 139 -14.70 -17.61 2.04
N HIS A 140 -13.79 -17.17 1.17
CA HIS A 140 -12.96 -18.06 0.34
C HIS A 140 -11.65 -18.50 1.01
N GLY A 141 -11.49 -18.20 2.31
CA GLY A 141 -10.29 -18.52 3.08
C GLY A 141 -9.07 -17.70 2.65
N ILE A 142 -9.25 -16.50 2.10
CA ILE A 142 -8.17 -15.65 1.62
C ILE A 142 -8.04 -14.42 2.51
N VAL A 143 -6.81 -14.10 2.91
CA VAL A 143 -6.46 -12.88 3.65
C VAL A 143 -5.62 -11.99 2.73
N HIS A 144 -5.96 -10.70 2.64
CA HIS A 144 -5.31 -9.77 1.72
C HIS A 144 -3.93 -9.32 2.22
N ARG A 145 -3.81 -8.96 3.50
CA ARG A 145 -2.57 -8.59 4.24
C ARG A 145 -1.88 -7.30 3.84
N ASP A 146 -2.21 -6.71 2.69
CA ASP A 146 -1.66 -5.42 2.25
C ASP A 146 -2.76 -4.43 1.86
N LEU A 147 -3.84 -4.36 2.64
CA LEU A 147 -4.85 -3.33 2.43
C LEU A 147 -4.30 -1.96 2.80
N LYS A 148 -4.27 -1.06 1.84
CA LYS A 148 -3.80 0.33 1.96
C LYS A 148 -4.37 1.18 0.81
N PRO A 149 -4.43 2.52 0.94
CA PRO A 149 -5.02 3.39 -0.07
C PRO A 149 -4.44 3.21 -1.49
N GLU A 150 -3.15 2.89 -1.61
CA GLU A 150 -2.46 2.67 -2.88
C GLU A 150 -2.98 1.44 -3.64
N ASN A 151 -3.57 0.48 -2.92
CA ASN A 151 -4.16 -0.74 -3.45
C ASN A 151 -5.69 -0.61 -3.66
N LEU A 152 -6.24 0.59 -3.49
CA LEU A 152 -7.66 0.90 -3.67
C LEU A 152 -7.82 1.85 -4.86
N LEU A 153 -8.25 1.31 -5.99
CA LEU A 153 -8.31 2.02 -7.27
C LEU A 153 -9.76 2.19 -7.72
N PHE A 154 -10.06 3.25 -8.46
CA PHE A 154 -11.35 3.38 -9.13
C PHE A 154 -11.29 2.80 -10.54
N ARG A 155 -12.30 2.01 -10.90
CA ARG A 155 -12.39 1.37 -12.23
C ARG A 155 -12.32 2.41 -13.34
N THR A 156 -13.06 3.51 -13.20
CA THR A 156 -13.20 4.54 -14.22
C THR A 156 -13.19 5.95 -13.61
N PRO A 157 -13.01 7.03 -14.42
CA PRO A 157 -12.94 8.40 -13.92
C PRO A 157 -14.26 9.05 -13.53
N GLU A 158 -15.41 8.38 -13.69
CA GLU A 158 -16.74 8.90 -13.35
C GLU A 158 -17.01 8.89 -11.83
N ASP A 159 -17.87 9.78 -11.35
CA ASP A 159 -18.11 10.01 -9.91
C ASP A 159 -18.72 8.82 -9.19
N ASN A 160 -19.45 7.97 -9.92
CA ASN A 160 -20.07 6.74 -9.44
C ASN A 160 -19.25 5.48 -9.74
N ALA A 161 -17.97 5.62 -10.10
CA ALA A 161 -17.13 4.48 -10.45
C ALA A 161 -16.94 3.49 -9.29
N ASP A 162 -16.92 2.20 -9.60
CA ASP A 162 -16.65 1.16 -8.63
C ASP A 162 -15.22 1.25 -8.08
N LEU A 163 -15.11 1.13 -6.76
CA LEU A 163 -13.84 0.88 -6.09
C LEU A 163 -13.38 -0.56 -6.36
N LEU A 164 -12.09 -0.75 -6.61
CA LEU A 164 -11.44 -2.03 -6.84
C LEU A 164 -10.30 -2.22 -5.84
N ILE A 165 -10.29 -3.36 -5.17
CA ILE A 165 -9.14 -3.85 -4.43
C ILE A 165 -8.16 -4.49 -5.42
N ALA A 166 -6.94 -3.98 -5.43
CA ALA A 166 -5.84 -4.41 -6.26
C ALA A 166 -4.68 -5.00 -5.42
N ASP A 167 -3.72 -5.60 -6.12
CA ASP A 167 -2.45 -6.16 -5.59
C ASP A 167 -2.58 -7.27 -4.53
N PHE A 168 -2.74 -8.50 -5.01
CA PHE A 168 -2.80 -9.71 -4.18
C PHE A 168 -1.42 -10.35 -3.95
N GLY A 169 -0.32 -9.63 -4.22
CA GLY A 169 1.04 -10.18 -4.15
C GLY A 169 1.48 -10.63 -2.75
N LEU A 170 0.82 -10.14 -1.70
CA LEU A 170 1.04 -10.55 -0.31
C LEU A 170 -0.11 -11.40 0.26
N SER A 171 -1.18 -11.58 -0.52
CA SER A 171 -2.36 -12.36 -0.11
C SER A 171 -2.02 -13.83 0.04
N ARG A 172 -2.72 -14.53 0.94
CA ARG A 172 -2.55 -15.99 1.14
C ARG A 172 -3.88 -16.71 1.29
N ILE A 173 -3.93 -17.93 0.73
CA ILE A 173 -4.95 -18.93 1.03
C ILE A 173 -4.63 -19.53 2.40
N MET A 174 -5.62 -19.57 3.28
CA MET A 174 -5.54 -20.22 4.58
C MET A 174 -5.81 -21.72 4.40
N ASP A 175 -4.85 -22.56 4.79
CA ASP A 175 -5.12 -23.97 5.11
C ASP A 175 -5.49 -24.03 6.60
N GLU A 176 -6.63 -24.65 6.91
CA GLU A 176 -7.19 -24.75 8.27
C GLU A 176 -6.22 -25.43 9.26
N GLU A 177 -5.25 -26.21 8.78
CA GLU A 177 -4.27 -26.95 9.59
C GLU A 177 -2.98 -26.17 9.89
N GLN A 178 -2.73 -25.02 9.25
CA GLN A 178 -1.49 -24.23 9.42
C GLN A 178 -1.77 -22.88 10.07
N PHE A 179 -2.50 -22.93 11.19
CA PHE A 179 -2.85 -21.75 12.00
C PHE A 179 -1.65 -21.05 12.65
N HIS A 180 -0.45 -21.64 12.58
CA HIS A 180 0.72 -21.12 13.26
C HIS A 180 1.90 -20.92 12.32
N VAL A 181 2.53 -19.76 12.50
CA VAL A 181 3.83 -19.35 11.93
C VAL A 181 3.76 -18.76 10.52
N LEU A 182 3.28 -17.53 10.44
CA LEU A 182 3.51 -16.65 9.30
C LEU A 182 4.37 -15.47 9.80
N THR A 183 5.68 -15.61 9.74
CA THR A 183 6.63 -14.69 10.41
C THR A 183 7.19 -13.58 9.53
N THR A 184 6.67 -13.39 8.31
CA THR A 184 7.24 -12.45 7.33
C THR A 184 6.65 -11.06 7.48
N THR A 185 7.49 -10.10 7.88
CA THR A 185 7.17 -8.67 7.90
C THR A 185 7.15 -8.12 6.47
N CYS A 186 5.96 -7.99 5.87
CA CYS A 186 5.75 -7.38 4.55
C CYS A 186 4.60 -6.36 4.64
N GLY A 187 4.78 -5.14 4.11
CA GLY A 187 3.76 -4.08 4.03
C GLY A 187 4.27 -2.70 4.48
N THR A 188 3.41 -1.67 4.43
CA THR A 188 3.65 -0.34 4.99
C THR A 188 3.30 -0.35 6.49
N PRO A 189 4.24 -0.07 7.42
CA PRO A 189 4.05 -0.30 8.86
C PRO A 189 2.75 0.26 9.45
N GLY A 190 2.36 1.48 9.06
CA GLY A 190 1.18 2.17 9.60
C GLY A 190 -0.18 1.48 9.40
N TYR A 191 -0.28 0.49 8.50
CA TYR A 191 -1.51 -0.29 8.26
C TYR A 191 -1.44 -1.71 8.87
N MET A 192 -0.30 -2.11 9.43
CA MET A 192 -0.11 -3.46 9.97
C MET A 192 -0.77 -3.62 11.34
N ALA A 193 -1.40 -4.77 11.54
CA ALA A 193 -2.00 -5.14 12.82
C ALA A 193 -0.93 -5.51 13.89
N PRO A 194 -1.20 -5.33 15.20
CA PRO A 194 -0.25 -5.60 16.29
C PRO A 194 0.31 -7.03 16.29
N GLU A 195 -0.51 -8.01 15.93
CA GLU A 195 -0.14 -9.43 15.89
C GLU A 195 0.92 -9.75 14.83
N ILE A 196 1.01 -8.95 13.75
CA ILE A 196 2.04 -9.11 12.70
C ILE A 196 3.44 -8.86 13.30
N PHE A 197 3.55 -7.87 14.18
CA PHE A 197 4.81 -7.54 14.87
C PHE A 197 5.16 -8.56 15.96
N LYS A 198 4.13 -9.12 16.63
CA LYS A 198 4.30 -10.14 17.67
C LYS A 198 4.65 -11.51 17.12
N LYS A 199 4.55 -11.72 15.80
CA LYS A 199 4.72 -13.02 15.12
C LYS A 199 3.83 -14.14 15.68
N SER A 200 2.79 -13.78 16.44
CA SER A 200 1.66 -14.65 16.74
C SER A 200 0.90 -14.81 15.42
N GLY A 201 0.71 -16.05 14.95
CA GLY A 201 0.11 -16.33 13.63
C GLY A 201 -1.05 -15.40 13.29
N HIS A 202 -1.07 -14.89 12.06
CA HIS A 202 -2.05 -13.91 11.61
C HIS A 202 -3.04 -14.48 10.59
N GLY A 203 -4.30 -14.10 10.72
CA GLY A 203 -5.42 -14.53 9.88
C GLY A 203 -6.28 -13.37 9.39
N LYS A 204 -7.56 -13.63 9.12
CA LYS A 204 -8.56 -12.65 8.65
C LYS A 204 -8.61 -11.31 9.41
N PRO A 205 -8.43 -11.26 10.76
CA PRO A 205 -8.54 -10.00 11.51
C PRO A 205 -7.55 -8.90 11.11
N VAL A 206 -6.41 -9.23 10.48
CA VAL A 206 -5.43 -8.20 10.06
C VAL A 206 -5.99 -7.25 9.00
N ASP A 207 -6.85 -7.76 8.12
CA ASP A 207 -7.50 -6.94 7.10
C ASP A 207 -8.47 -5.94 7.74
N ILE A 208 -9.14 -6.35 8.83
CA ILE A 208 -10.08 -5.48 9.56
C ILE A 208 -9.33 -4.34 10.28
N TRP A 209 -8.15 -4.63 10.84
CA TRP A 209 -7.29 -3.58 11.38
C TRP A 209 -6.92 -2.55 10.32
N ALA A 210 -6.45 -3.01 9.15
CA ALA A 210 -6.10 -2.14 8.04
C ALA A 210 -7.31 -1.29 7.58
N ILE A 211 -8.51 -1.86 7.53
CA ILE A 211 -9.75 -1.12 7.25
C ILE A 211 -10.02 -0.06 8.33
N GLY A 212 -9.75 -0.34 9.61
CA GLY A 212 -9.83 0.65 10.68
C GLY A 212 -8.89 1.84 10.46
N VAL A 213 -7.64 1.56 10.06
CA VAL A 213 -6.64 2.60 9.72
C VAL A 213 -7.08 3.41 8.50
N ILE A 214 -7.58 2.75 7.44
CA ILE A 214 -8.10 3.41 6.23
C ILE A 214 -9.31 4.28 6.59
N THR A 215 -10.24 3.78 7.40
CA THR A 215 -11.44 4.54 7.83
C THR A 215 -11.06 5.78 8.61
N TYR A 216 -10.12 5.66 9.56
CA TYR A 216 -9.59 6.79 10.30
C TYR A 216 -9.02 7.85 9.34
N PHE A 217 -8.16 7.42 8.41
CA PHE A 217 -7.55 8.28 7.40
C PHE A 217 -8.59 8.96 6.49
N LEU A 218 -9.62 8.24 6.06
CA LEU A 218 -10.68 8.79 5.20
C LEU A 218 -11.47 9.90 5.88
N LEU A 219 -11.64 9.85 7.20
CA LEU A 219 -12.44 10.82 7.94
C LEU A 219 -11.67 12.09 8.33
N CYS A 220 -10.34 12.02 8.46
CA CYS A 220 -9.54 13.13 8.98
C CYS A 220 -8.27 13.48 8.19
N GLY A 221 -7.84 12.64 7.23
CA GLY A 221 -6.70 12.89 6.36
C GLY A 221 -5.30 12.57 6.93
N TYR A 222 -5.22 11.90 8.08
CA TYR A 222 -3.97 11.37 8.67
C TYR A 222 -4.19 9.99 9.27
N THR A 223 -3.11 9.23 9.52
CA THR A 223 -3.22 7.88 10.07
C THR A 223 -3.19 7.90 11.61
N PRO A 224 -3.86 6.95 12.30
CA PRO A 224 -3.99 6.94 13.76
C PRO A 224 -2.67 6.79 14.53
N PHE A 225 -1.68 6.13 13.92
CA PHE A 225 -0.42 5.75 14.58
C PHE A 225 0.80 6.53 14.09
N ASP A 226 0.61 7.58 13.27
CA ASP A 226 1.72 8.39 12.78
C ASP A 226 2.54 8.97 13.93
N ARG A 227 3.87 8.80 13.89
CA ARG A 227 4.84 9.31 14.87
C ARG A 227 6.12 9.74 14.17
N ASP A 228 6.99 10.46 14.87
CA ASP A 228 8.25 10.97 14.32
C ASP A 228 9.25 9.86 14.00
N SER A 229 9.17 8.72 14.70
CA SER A 229 10.00 7.56 14.46
C SER A 229 9.19 6.27 14.23
N ASN A 230 9.72 5.39 13.37
CA ASN A 230 9.14 4.06 13.13
C ASN A 230 8.99 3.23 14.42
N LEU A 231 9.88 3.43 15.40
CA LEU A 231 9.83 2.72 16.67
C LEU A 231 8.63 3.17 17.51
N GLU A 232 8.39 4.47 17.58
CA GLU A 232 7.23 5.04 18.28
C GLU A 232 5.93 4.69 17.56
N GLU A 233 5.89 4.73 16.23
CA GLU A 233 4.73 4.27 15.44
C GLU A 233 4.41 2.81 15.75
N MET A 234 5.43 1.93 15.75
CA MET A 234 5.25 0.53 16.11
C MET A 234 4.77 0.35 17.55
N GLN A 235 5.31 1.11 18.51
CA GLN A 235 4.85 1.09 19.90
C GLN A 235 3.39 1.54 20.02
N ALA A 236 3.01 2.58 19.29
CA ALA A 236 1.64 3.07 19.25
C ALA A 236 0.69 2.03 18.66
N ILE A 237 1.07 1.35 17.57
CA ILE A 237 0.32 0.24 16.99
C ILE A 237 0.14 -0.88 18.03
N LEU A 238 1.22 -1.32 18.68
CA LEU A 238 1.21 -2.43 19.64
C LEU A 238 0.31 -2.16 20.86
N ALA A 239 0.15 -0.90 21.24
CA ALA A 239 -0.69 -0.45 22.34
C ALA A 239 -2.09 0.02 21.90
N ALA A 240 -2.38 0.07 20.59
CA ALA A 240 -3.50 0.82 20.02
C ALA A 240 -3.59 2.26 20.59
N ASP A 241 -2.45 2.93 20.72
CA ASP A 241 -2.33 4.31 21.18
C ASP A 241 -2.68 5.28 20.05
N TYR A 242 -3.98 5.55 19.91
CA TYR A 242 -4.52 6.58 19.04
C TYR A 242 -5.65 7.33 19.76
N SER A 243 -5.97 8.51 19.27
CA SER A 243 -7.07 9.31 19.80
C SER A 243 -7.74 10.11 18.70
N PHE A 244 -9.02 10.43 18.88
CA PHE A 244 -9.76 11.31 17.97
C PHE A 244 -9.43 12.78 18.23
N THR A 245 -8.16 13.13 18.07
CA THR A 245 -7.61 14.48 18.33
C THR A 245 -6.74 14.93 17.15
N PRO A 246 -6.70 16.24 16.85
CA PRO A 246 -7.35 17.35 17.57
C PRO A 246 -8.87 17.42 17.31
N LEU A 247 -9.60 17.98 18.28
CA LEU A 247 -11.08 18.07 18.24
C LEU A 247 -11.59 18.80 16.99
N GLU A 248 -10.82 19.74 16.45
CA GLU A 248 -11.15 20.46 15.22
C GLU A 248 -11.37 19.54 14.01
N TYR A 249 -10.66 18.41 13.92
CA TYR A 249 -10.81 17.47 12.80
C TYR A 249 -11.95 16.47 13.03
N TRP A 250 -12.22 16.14 14.29
CA TRP A 250 -13.18 15.10 14.66
C TRP A 250 -14.55 15.63 15.05
N ARG A 251 -14.73 16.93 15.29
CA ARG A 251 -16.01 17.52 15.74
C ARG A 251 -17.18 17.15 14.83
N GLY A 252 -16.96 17.08 13.53
CA GLY A 252 -17.96 16.72 12.52
C GLY A 252 -18.16 15.22 12.31
N VAL A 253 -17.37 14.38 12.96
CA VAL A 253 -17.39 12.92 12.79
C VAL A 253 -18.24 12.28 13.88
N SER A 254 -19.23 11.49 13.46
CA SER A 254 -20.23 10.89 14.34
C SER A 254 -19.63 9.93 15.38
N GLN A 255 -20.39 9.70 16.45
CA GLN A 255 -20.01 8.70 17.44
C GLN A 255 -20.03 7.28 16.87
N HIS A 256 -20.88 7.01 15.86
CA HIS A 256 -20.95 5.72 15.18
C HIS A 256 -19.69 5.45 14.34
N ALA A 257 -19.16 6.44 13.62
CA ALA A 257 -17.87 6.33 12.93
C ALA A 257 -16.73 6.01 13.90
N ARG A 258 -16.69 6.73 15.03
CA ARG A 258 -15.67 6.54 16.07
C ARG A 258 -15.78 5.16 16.73
N ASP A 259 -16.99 4.66 16.95
CA ASP A 259 -17.23 3.31 17.48
C ASP A 259 -16.78 2.24 16.48
N PHE A 260 -17.10 2.41 15.20
CA PHE A 260 -16.66 1.51 14.13
C PHE A 260 -15.13 1.39 14.11
N ILE A 261 -14.42 2.53 14.13
CA ILE A 261 -12.95 2.55 14.18
C ILE A 261 -12.42 1.82 15.41
N LYS A 262 -13.01 2.03 16.59
CA LYS A 262 -12.59 1.35 17.83
C LYS A 262 -12.72 -0.16 17.75
N ARG A 263 -13.83 -0.66 17.18
CA ARG A 263 -14.04 -2.11 17.03
C ARG A 263 -13.10 -2.71 15.98
N CYS A 264 -12.74 -1.98 14.92
CA CYS A 264 -11.72 -2.39 13.96
C CYS A 264 -10.30 -2.39 14.57
N LEU A 265 -9.95 -1.37 15.36
CA LEU A 265 -8.63 -1.19 15.98
C LEU A 265 -8.52 -1.86 17.37
N THR A 266 -9.23 -2.97 17.56
CA THR A 266 -9.11 -3.80 18.77
C THR A 266 -7.83 -4.63 18.71
N VAL A 267 -6.98 -4.52 19.75
CA VAL A 267 -5.66 -5.17 19.79
C VAL A 267 -5.75 -6.69 19.77
N ASP A 268 -6.69 -7.25 20.52
CA ASP A 268 -6.94 -8.69 20.53
C ASP A 268 -7.64 -9.11 19.23
N PRO A 269 -7.00 -9.91 18.36
CA PRO A 269 -7.60 -10.30 17.09
C PRO A 269 -8.87 -11.16 17.24
N GLU A 270 -9.05 -11.87 18.35
CA GLU A 270 -10.24 -12.69 18.61
C GLU A 270 -11.44 -11.83 19.06
N ALA A 271 -11.18 -10.68 19.69
CA ALA A 271 -12.20 -9.71 20.06
C ALA A 271 -12.46 -8.67 18.96
N ARG A 272 -11.58 -8.59 17.95
CA ARG A 272 -11.73 -7.71 16.80
C ARG A 272 -12.85 -8.23 15.92
N MET A 273 -13.76 -7.32 15.54
CA MET A 273 -14.89 -7.64 14.66
C MET A 273 -14.45 -8.29 13.34
N THR A 274 -15.30 -9.14 12.81
CA THR A 274 -15.17 -9.75 11.48
C THR A 274 -15.67 -8.82 10.37
N ALA A 275 -15.37 -9.14 9.11
CA ALA A 275 -15.87 -8.38 7.96
C ALA A 275 -17.42 -8.36 7.91
N HIS A 276 -18.07 -9.47 8.26
CA HIS A 276 -19.53 -9.56 8.28
C HIS A 276 -20.15 -8.72 9.40
N GLU A 277 -19.57 -8.74 10.60
CA GLU A 277 -20.00 -7.86 11.70
C GLU A 277 -19.79 -6.38 11.35
N ALA A 278 -18.71 -6.06 10.63
CA ALA A 278 -18.43 -4.73 10.14
C ALA A 278 -19.49 -4.21 9.16
N LEU A 279 -19.93 -5.07 8.24
CA LEU A 279 -21.00 -4.74 7.29
C LEU A 279 -22.33 -4.47 7.98
N GLN A 280 -22.56 -5.02 9.17
CA GLN A 280 -23.78 -4.80 9.96
C GLN A 280 -23.65 -3.63 10.95
N HIS A 281 -22.49 -3.00 11.05
CA HIS A 281 -22.29 -1.90 11.98
C HIS A 281 -23.16 -0.69 11.60
N LEU A 282 -23.78 -0.03 12.59
CA LEU A 282 -24.70 1.10 12.39
C LEU A 282 -24.14 2.23 11.53
N TRP A 283 -22.82 2.42 11.54
CA TRP A 283 -22.14 3.41 10.70
C TRP A 283 -22.10 3.02 9.20
N VAL A 284 -21.93 1.73 8.92
CA VAL A 284 -21.80 1.19 7.55
C VAL A 284 -23.17 0.87 6.95
N ASN A 285 -24.09 0.39 7.79
CA ASN A 285 -25.46 0.01 7.46
C ASN A 285 -26.44 0.69 8.44
N PRO A 286 -26.62 2.03 8.35
CA PRO A 286 -27.59 2.72 9.17
C PRO A 286 -29.02 2.27 8.82
N PRO A 287 -29.95 2.25 9.78
CA PRO A 287 -31.36 2.00 9.48
C PRO A 287 -31.88 3.05 8.49
N TYR A 288 -32.74 2.62 7.57
CA TYR A 288 -33.37 3.53 6.62
C TYR A 288 -34.23 4.56 7.38
N ASP A 289 -33.88 5.84 7.23
CA ASP A 289 -34.65 6.96 7.75
C ASP A 289 -34.99 7.91 6.59
N PRO A 290 -36.25 7.98 6.15
CA PRO A 290 -36.67 8.86 5.05
C PRO A 290 -36.63 10.35 5.42
N TYR A 291 -36.43 10.68 6.70
CA TYR A 291 -36.34 12.04 7.22
C TYR A 291 -34.93 12.41 7.70
N ALA A 292 -33.95 11.52 7.53
CA ALA A 292 -32.58 11.83 7.90
C ALA A 292 -32.08 13.02 7.08
N ASP A 293 -31.69 14.08 7.79
CA ASP A 293 -31.04 15.23 7.17
C ASP A 293 -29.70 14.77 6.59
N GLN A 294 -29.53 14.93 5.28
CA GLN A 294 -28.26 14.66 4.59
C GLN A 294 -27.23 15.78 4.87
N SER A 295 -27.53 16.73 5.77
CA SER A 295 -26.60 17.76 6.24
C SER A 295 -25.45 17.16 7.06
N GLY A 296 -24.49 16.54 6.38
CA GLY A 296 -23.19 16.21 6.95
C GLY A 296 -22.29 17.45 6.98
N GLN A 297 -21.33 17.49 7.91
CA GLN A 297 -20.22 18.43 7.80
C GLN A 297 -19.34 18.00 6.61
N ASP A 298 -19.01 18.95 5.72
CA ASP A 298 -18.03 18.69 4.66
C ASP A 298 -16.65 18.48 5.29
N LEU A 299 -16.13 17.25 5.17
CA LEU A 299 -14.85 16.81 5.70
C LEU A 299 -13.71 17.15 4.73
N LEU A 300 -14.02 17.49 3.47
CA LEU A 300 -13.03 17.69 2.41
C LEU A 300 -11.94 18.72 2.76
N PRO A 301 -12.24 19.89 3.36
CA PRO A 301 -11.21 20.87 3.70
C PRO A 301 -10.18 20.31 4.70
N THR A 302 -10.65 19.60 5.73
CA THR A 302 -9.81 18.96 6.74
C THR A 302 -8.94 17.86 6.11
N VAL A 303 -9.57 16.98 5.34
CA VAL A 303 -8.91 15.84 4.69
C VAL A 303 -7.83 16.31 3.72
N LYS A 304 -8.12 17.31 2.87
CA LYS A 304 -7.14 17.90 1.93
C LYS A 304 -5.95 18.54 2.64
N LYS A 305 -6.21 19.33 3.69
CA LYS A 305 -5.16 20.03 4.46
C LYS A 305 -4.17 19.03 5.04
N ASN A 306 -4.68 18.01 5.73
CA ASN A 306 -3.86 17.02 6.44
C ASN A 306 -3.10 16.11 5.49
N PHE A 307 -3.70 15.73 4.36
CA PHE A 307 -3.02 14.91 3.37
C PHE A 307 -1.91 15.66 2.62
N ASN A 308 -2.16 16.89 2.17
CA ASN A 308 -1.15 17.64 1.44
C ASN A 308 0.09 17.88 2.31
N ALA A 309 -0.10 18.13 3.61
CA ALA A 309 0.99 18.16 4.57
C ALA A 309 1.76 16.82 4.61
N ARG A 310 1.05 15.68 4.75
CA ARG A 310 1.66 14.34 4.77
C ARG A 310 2.41 13.98 3.48
N ARG A 311 1.81 14.24 2.31
CA ARG A 311 2.42 13.96 0.99
C ARG A 311 3.66 14.81 0.75
N THR A 312 3.64 16.07 1.19
CA THR A 312 4.80 16.97 1.10
C THR A 312 5.94 16.48 2.00
N LEU A 313 5.61 16.04 3.22
CA LEU A 313 6.58 15.44 4.14
C LEU A 313 7.19 14.14 3.59
N HIS A 314 6.38 13.22 3.08
CA HIS A 314 6.86 11.95 2.50
C HIS A 314 7.77 12.19 1.29
N LYS A 315 7.39 13.10 0.38
CA LYS A 315 8.25 13.49 -0.76
C LYS A 315 9.59 14.05 -0.30
N ALA A 316 9.61 14.87 0.77
CA ALA A 316 10.84 15.41 1.32
C ALA A 316 11.73 14.30 1.92
N ILE A 317 11.15 13.37 2.69
CA ILE A 317 11.87 12.24 3.28
C ILE A 317 12.43 11.29 2.20
N ASP A 318 11.63 10.95 1.18
CA ASP A 318 12.08 10.07 0.10
C ASP A 318 13.18 10.71 -0.74
N THR A 319 13.12 12.03 -0.96
CA THR A 319 14.19 12.80 -1.63
C THR A 319 15.48 12.73 -0.80
N VAL A 320 15.41 12.93 0.51
CA VAL A 320 16.57 12.83 1.41
C VAL A 320 17.15 11.41 1.43
N ARG A 321 16.31 10.37 1.50
CA ARG A 321 16.74 8.97 1.42
C ARG A 321 17.40 8.63 0.08
N ALA A 322 16.87 9.15 -1.03
CA ALA A 322 17.46 8.96 -2.35
C ALA A 322 18.84 9.63 -2.46
N ILE A 323 18.98 10.85 -1.94
CA ILE A 323 20.26 11.58 -1.88
C ILE A 323 21.27 10.82 -1.01
N ASN A 324 20.85 10.29 0.15
CA ASN A 324 21.73 9.51 1.02
C ASN A 324 22.16 8.19 0.37
N LYS A 325 21.26 7.50 -0.35
CA LYS A 325 21.62 6.31 -1.15
C LYS A 325 22.60 6.62 -2.30
N LEU A 326 22.45 7.78 -2.95
CA LEU A 326 23.38 8.23 -3.98
C LEU A 326 24.76 8.56 -3.39
N ARG A 327 24.81 9.11 -2.17
CA ARG A 327 26.06 9.33 -1.42
C ARG A 327 26.71 8.03 -0.97
N GLU A 328 25.93 7.06 -0.50
CA GLU A 328 26.42 5.72 -0.10
C GLU A 328 26.89 4.89 -1.31
N GLY A 329 26.30 5.10 -2.49
CA GLY A 329 26.70 4.45 -3.75
C GLY A 329 27.83 5.15 -4.52
N GLY A 330 28.35 6.29 -4.04
CA GLY A 330 29.31 7.14 -4.76
C GLY A 330 30.78 6.68 -4.70
N GLY A 331 31.09 5.59 -4.01
CA GLY A 331 32.44 5.05 -3.93
C GLY A 331 32.64 3.88 -4.88
N LEU A 332 32.76 4.11 -6.20
CA LEU A 332 33.42 3.24 -7.20
C LEU A 332 33.38 3.89 -8.61
N MET A 333 34.47 4.60 -8.96
CA MET A 333 35.05 4.93 -10.30
C MET A 333 34.16 5.63 -11.36
N MET A 334 34.59 6.70 -12.06
CA MET A 334 35.75 6.71 -12.98
C MET A 334 36.19 8.15 -13.38
N ASP A 335 37.49 8.27 -13.66
CA ASP A 335 38.21 9.43 -14.21
C ASP A 335 37.64 9.99 -15.53
N GLY A 336 37.63 11.33 -15.61
CA GLY A 336 38.07 12.14 -16.75
C GLY A 336 37.33 12.05 -18.09
N VAL A 337 36.37 12.95 -18.33
CA VAL A 337 36.39 13.93 -19.44
C VAL A 337 35.55 15.14 -19.01
N MET A 338 36.14 16.34 -19.00
CA MET A 338 35.45 17.62 -18.82
C MET A 338 34.32 17.75 -19.85
N SER A 339 33.06 17.67 -19.42
CA SER A 339 31.91 18.06 -20.22
C SER A 339 31.35 19.35 -19.65
N VAL A 340 31.48 20.42 -20.42
CA VAL A 340 30.99 21.76 -20.12
C VAL A 340 29.45 21.73 -20.07
N ASP A 341 28.87 22.28 -19.01
CA ASP A 341 27.41 22.43 -18.89
C ASP A 341 26.85 23.25 -20.07
N PRO A 342 25.78 22.79 -20.75
CA PRO A 342 25.13 23.60 -21.76
C PRO A 342 24.37 24.75 -21.09
N LYS A 343 24.70 25.99 -21.48
CA LYS A 343 23.98 27.20 -21.06
C LYS A 343 22.55 27.19 -21.62
N PRO A 344 21.55 27.71 -20.88
CA PRO A 344 20.16 27.69 -21.30
C PRO A 344 19.89 28.69 -22.45
N GLU A 345 19.51 28.18 -23.63
CA GLU A 345 18.98 29.00 -24.74
C GLU A 345 17.45 29.09 -24.66
N ARG A 346 16.91 30.31 -24.77
CA ARG A 346 15.49 30.54 -25.10
C ARG A 346 15.37 30.90 -26.57
N VAL A 347 14.65 30.08 -27.32
CA VAL A 347 14.34 30.30 -28.74
C VAL A 347 13.10 31.20 -28.84
N ASN A 348 13.21 32.32 -29.54
CA ASN A 348 12.05 33.10 -29.98
C ASN A 348 12.27 33.57 -31.43
N GLY A 349 12.04 32.67 -32.39
CA GLY A 349 12.28 32.97 -33.80
C GLY A 349 13.77 33.15 -34.17
N ASN A 350 14.02 33.59 -35.40
CA ASN A 350 15.27 33.37 -36.15
C ASN A 350 16.44 34.35 -35.85
N HIS A 351 16.62 34.84 -34.61
CA HIS A 351 17.81 35.62 -34.24
C HIS A 351 18.21 35.44 -32.76
N VAL A 352 19.52 35.31 -32.50
CA VAL A 352 20.17 35.18 -31.17
C VAL A 352 21.04 36.42 -30.92
N VAL A 353 20.96 37.01 -29.72
CA VAL A 353 21.83 38.13 -29.27
C VAL A 353 22.31 37.84 -27.84
N GLU A 354 23.60 38.02 -27.57
CA GLU A 354 24.24 37.86 -26.25
C GLU A 354 24.15 39.15 -25.42
N GLU A 355 23.87 39.03 -24.11
CA GLU A 355 23.97 40.14 -23.16
C GLU A 355 25.08 39.86 -22.12
N THR A 356 25.99 40.83 -21.98
CA THR A 356 27.05 40.91 -20.98
C THR A 356 26.68 41.94 -19.91
N SER A 357 26.90 41.62 -18.62
CA SER A 357 27.66 42.43 -17.64
C SER A 357 27.19 42.33 -16.16
N HIS A 358 28.22 42.14 -15.33
CA HIS A 358 28.47 42.49 -13.91
C HIS A 358 27.41 43.15 -13.01
N HIS A 359 27.25 42.60 -11.79
CA HIS A 359 27.38 43.39 -10.56
C HIS A 359 27.72 42.55 -9.32
N ASP A 360 28.73 43.03 -8.57
CA ASP A 360 29.15 42.59 -7.24
C ASP A 360 28.13 43.03 -6.17
N GLY A 361 27.99 42.22 -5.12
CA GLY A 361 27.14 42.52 -3.97
C GLY A 361 27.23 41.47 -2.87
N GLN A 362 28.29 41.55 -2.09
CA GLN A 362 28.58 40.77 -0.89
C GLN A 362 27.49 40.98 0.18
N MET A 363 26.90 39.92 0.72
CA MET A 363 26.14 39.96 1.99
C MET A 363 26.53 38.78 2.88
N ASP A 364 26.99 39.15 4.08
CA ASP A 364 27.45 38.29 5.16
C ASP A 364 26.36 37.31 5.64
N LEU A 365 26.77 36.05 5.83
CA LEU A 365 25.97 34.99 6.44
C LEU A 365 26.20 34.98 7.96
N ASP A 366 25.25 35.52 8.71
CA ASP A 366 25.18 35.42 10.16
C ASP A 366 25.03 33.95 10.61
N SER A 367 25.97 33.52 11.43
CA SER A 367 26.06 32.18 12.01
C SER A 367 25.18 32.04 13.25
N ARG A 368 23.94 31.55 13.09
CA ARG A 368 23.15 30.96 14.20
C ARG A 368 22.20 29.86 13.72
N SER A 369 22.70 28.63 13.66
CA SER A 369 21.86 27.43 13.75
C SER A 369 22.64 26.30 14.43
N ASP A 370 22.43 26.16 15.74
CA ASP A 370 22.88 25.00 16.52
C ASP A 370 22.05 23.77 16.14
N ALA A 371 22.43 23.10 15.04
CA ALA A 371 21.97 21.76 14.71
C ALA A 371 23.00 20.73 15.22
N ARG A 372 22.95 20.41 16.51
CA ARG A 372 23.72 19.27 17.03
C ARG A 372 23.01 17.97 16.63
N GLY A 373 23.49 17.35 15.56
CA GLY A 373 23.22 15.94 15.28
C GLY A 373 23.72 15.06 16.44
N GLN A 374 23.04 13.94 16.68
CA GLN A 374 23.43 13.02 17.75
C GLN A 374 24.81 12.40 17.46
N THR A 375 25.66 12.32 18.49
CA THR A 375 26.99 11.72 18.36
C THR A 375 26.89 10.20 18.22
N GLU A 376 27.88 9.56 17.60
CA GLU A 376 27.91 8.09 17.44
C GLU A 376 27.81 7.34 18.79
N GLU A 377 28.27 7.94 19.88
CA GLU A 377 28.09 7.40 21.23
C GLU A 377 26.63 7.40 21.69
N GLN A 378 25.85 8.42 21.32
CA GLN A 378 24.41 8.48 21.63
C GLN A 378 23.65 7.41 20.83
N ILE A 379 24.04 7.16 19.58
CA ILE A 379 23.46 6.08 18.75
C ILE A 379 23.77 4.71 19.36
N ARG A 380 25.02 4.44 19.75
CA ARG A 380 25.39 3.17 20.40
C ARG A 380 24.72 2.97 21.76
N ALA A 381 24.56 4.04 22.55
CA ALA A 381 23.84 3.97 23.82
C ALA A 381 22.35 3.67 23.61
N GLN A 382 21.74 4.20 22.55
CA GLN A 382 20.36 3.92 22.17
C GLN A 382 20.20 2.45 21.71
N GLU A 383 21.13 1.93 20.90
CA GLU A 383 21.14 0.52 20.50
C GLU A 383 21.33 -0.45 21.68
N GLN A 384 22.15 -0.09 22.67
CA GLN A 384 22.32 -0.89 23.89
C GLN A 384 21.05 -0.88 24.76
N ARG A 385 20.36 0.26 24.87
CA ARG A 385 19.05 0.34 25.54
C ARG A 385 17.99 -0.53 24.84
N VAL A 386 17.99 -0.55 23.51
CA VAL A 386 17.10 -1.43 22.72
C VAL A 386 17.38 -2.90 23.04
N LYS A 387 18.65 -3.32 23.06
CA LYS A 387 19.02 -4.71 23.41
C LYS A 387 18.62 -5.09 24.83
N GLN A 388 18.80 -4.21 25.81
CA GLN A 388 18.43 -4.47 27.21
C GLN A 388 16.91 -4.50 27.42
N MET A 389 16.16 -3.62 26.76
CA MET A 389 14.69 -3.60 26.84
C MET A 389 14.08 -4.85 26.23
N VAL A 390 14.58 -5.27 25.05
CA VAL A 390 14.16 -6.51 24.40
C VAL A 390 14.41 -7.69 25.33
N ALA A 391 15.61 -7.84 25.90
CA ALA A 391 15.93 -8.91 26.85
C ALA A 391 15.05 -8.91 28.12
N GLY A 392 14.67 -7.72 28.61
CA GLY A 392 13.78 -7.55 29.77
C GLY A 392 12.34 -8.01 29.52
N LEU A 393 11.81 -7.82 28.30
CA LEU A 393 10.50 -8.33 27.91
C LEU A 393 10.48 -9.86 27.81
N TRP A 394 11.54 -10.49 27.29
CA TRP A 394 11.64 -11.96 27.20
C TRP A 394 11.77 -12.65 28.57
N SER A 395 12.35 -11.97 29.56
CA SER A 395 12.54 -12.53 30.91
C SER A 395 11.26 -12.54 31.76
N ARG A 396 10.28 -11.67 31.45
CA ARG A 396 9.01 -11.59 32.19
C ARG A 396 7.96 -12.61 31.75
N ASN A 397 8.07 -13.16 30.54
CA ASN A 397 7.15 -14.17 30.01
C ASN A 397 7.59 -15.63 30.26
N ALA A 398 8.75 -15.86 30.87
CA ALA A 398 9.21 -17.21 31.23
C ALA A 398 8.79 -17.67 32.65
N LYS A 399 7.99 -16.85 33.36
CA LYS A 399 7.55 -17.13 34.75
C LYS A 399 6.03 -17.01 34.95
N LYS A 400 5.22 -17.17 33.91
CA LYS A 400 3.77 -17.35 34.06
C LYS A 400 3.29 -18.53 33.25
#